data_AF-A0A652LET7-F1
#
_entry.id   AF-A0A652LET7-F1
#
_cell.length_a   1.000
_cell.length_b   1.000
_cell.length_c   1.000
_cell.angle_alpha   90.00
_cell.angle_beta   90.00
_cell.angle_gamma   90.00
#
_symmetry.space_group_name_H-M   'P 1'
#
loop_
_entity.id
_entity.type
_entity.pdbx_description
1 polymer ?
#
loop_
_entity_poly.entity_id
_entity_poly.type
_entity_poly.pdbx_seq_one_letter_code
_entity_poly.pdbx_strand_id
1 'polypeptide(L)'
;MAGPTPPGSQPPSGRQPGRRALSALLGPTRAAVLLIVAHQPDSTTNELAEGIGVSAATISHHTAVLRSSGLITTRRSGGSVHHSLAVPGEVLLSGGGGAEPCT
;
A
#
# COMPACT_ATOMS: atom_id res chain seq x y z
N MET A 1 -41.15 -24.98 4.11
CA MET A 1 -40.09 -24.86 5.13
C MET A 1 -38.87 -24.27 4.45
N ALA A 2 -38.58 -22.99 4.69
CA ALA A 2 -37.47 -22.27 4.08
C ALA A 2 -36.16 -22.63 4.81
N GLY A 3 -35.19 -23.18 4.08
CA GLY A 3 -33.78 -23.20 4.50
C GLY A 3 -33.08 -21.95 3.97
N PRO A 4 -32.21 -21.30 4.76
CA PRO A 4 -31.66 -19.99 4.42
C PRO A 4 -30.74 -20.06 3.20
N THR A 5 -30.95 -19.10 2.30
CA THR A 5 -30.05 -18.68 1.23
C THR A 5 -28.63 -18.55 1.78
N PRO A 6 -27.60 -19.10 1.11
CA PRO A 6 -26.22 -18.81 1.49
C PRO A 6 -25.97 -17.29 1.33
N PRO A 7 -25.41 -16.60 2.35
CA PRO A 7 -25.04 -15.21 2.19
C PRO A 7 -23.89 -15.12 1.18
N GLY A 8 -24.13 -14.35 0.12
CA GLY A 8 -23.14 -13.69 -0.72
C GLY A 8 -21.88 -14.50 -1.05
N SER A 9 -21.91 -15.15 -2.20
CA SER A 9 -20.73 -15.06 -3.07
C SER A 9 -20.50 -13.57 -3.32
N GLN A 10 -19.71 -12.94 -2.44
CA GLN A 10 -19.21 -11.61 -2.70
C GLN A 10 -18.51 -11.70 -4.05
N PRO A 11 -18.91 -10.94 -5.07
CA PRO A 11 -18.05 -10.78 -6.24
C PRO A 11 -16.68 -10.32 -5.73
N PRO A 12 -15.56 -10.64 -6.40
CA PRO A 12 -14.28 -10.01 -6.07
C PRO A 12 -14.43 -8.49 -6.31
N SER A 13 -14.89 -7.78 -5.29
CA SER A 13 -14.99 -6.33 -5.25
C SER A 13 -13.58 -5.79 -5.46
N GLY A 14 -13.38 -5.19 -6.62
CA GLY A 14 -12.12 -4.58 -7.01
C GLY A 14 -11.11 -5.58 -7.54
N ARG A 15 -11.23 -5.93 -8.82
CA ARG A 15 -10.05 -5.92 -9.69
C ARG A 15 -9.46 -4.52 -9.53
N GLN A 16 -8.52 -4.35 -8.61
CA GLN A 16 -7.65 -3.19 -8.55
C GLN A 16 -6.40 -3.61 -9.31
N PRO A 17 -6.34 -3.44 -10.65
CA PRO A 17 -5.15 -3.76 -11.44
C PRO A 17 -3.88 -3.22 -10.76
N GLY A 18 -3.98 -2.03 -10.17
CA GLY A 18 -2.93 -1.39 -9.38
C GLY A 18 -2.32 -2.28 -8.31
N ARG A 19 -3.11 -2.97 -7.48
CA ARG A 19 -2.55 -3.79 -6.38
C ARG A 19 -1.76 -4.98 -6.91
N ARG A 20 -2.22 -5.61 -8.00
CA ARG A 20 -1.51 -6.73 -8.63
C ARG A 20 -0.30 -6.28 -9.45
N ALA A 21 -0.41 -5.17 -10.17
CA ALA A 21 0.68 -4.58 -10.94
C ALA A 21 1.82 -4.08 -10.03
N LEU A 22 1.48 -3.41 -8.91
CA LEU A 22 2.45 -2.98 -7.91
C LEU A 22 3.11 -4.18 -7.22
N SER A 23 2.35 -5.23 -6.91
CA SER A 23 2.92 -6.47 -6.34
C SER A 23 3.88 -7.17 -7.32
N ALA A 24 3.60 -7.11 -8.62
CA ALA A 24 4.47 -7.66 -9.66
C ALA A 24 5.74 -6.80 -9.89
N LEU A 25 5.63 -5.47 -9.77
CA LEU A 25 6.73 -4.54 -10.04
C LEU A 25 7.66 -4.33 -8.83
N LEU A 26 7.10 -4.20 -7.63
CA LEU A 26 7.82 -3.88 -6.39
C LEU A 26 8.03 -5.11 -5.51
N GLY A 27 7.24 -6.16 -5.72
CA GLY A 27 7.10 -7.31 -4.84
C GLY A 27 5.91 -7.15 -3.87
N PRO A 28 5.30 -8.27 -3.44
CA PRO A 28 4.08 -8.26 -2.63
C PRO A 28 4.24 -7.49 -1.31
N THR A 29 5.38 -7.64 -0.62
CA THR A 29 5.65 -6.94 0.65
C THR A 29 5.82 -5.43 0.46
N ARG A 30 6.55 -4.99 -0.59
CA ARG A 30 6.76 -3.55 -0.85
C ARG A 30 5.47 -2.88 -1.29
N ALA A 31 4.66 -3.56 -2.10
CA ALA A 31 3.34 -3.07 -2.46
C ALA A 31 2.41 -2.97 -1.24
N ALA A 32 2.47 -3.93 -0.30
CA ALA A 32 1.74 -3.85 0.95
C ALA A 32 2.17 -2.66 1.81
N VAL A 33 3.48 -2.40 1.96
CA VAL A 33 4.00 -1.21 2.64
C VAL A 33 3.46 0.07 2.00
N LEU A 34 3.56 0.18 0.67
CA LEU A 34 3.08 1.35 -0.05
C LEU A 34 1.57 1.59 0.15
N LEU A 35 0.78 0.51 0.12
CA LEU A 35 -0.67 0.58 0.34
C LEU A 35 -1.01 1.01 1.77
N ILE A 36 -0.29 0.53 2.79
CA ILE A 36 -0.56 0.93 4.17
C ILE A 36 -0.21 2.40 4.38
N VAL A 37 0.93 2.86 3.87
CA VAL A 37 1.30 4.29 3.89
C VAL A 37 0.25 5.14 3.15
N ALA A 38 -0.40 4.60 2.12
CA ALA A 38 -1.51 5.25 1.43
C ALA A 38 -2.77 5.43 2.27
N HIS A 39 -3.12 4.39 3.04
CA HIS A 39 -4.32 4.42 3.89
C HIS A 39 -4.07 5.20 5.18
N GLN A 40 -2.83 5.20 5.66
CA GLN A 40 -2.41 5.81 6.91
C GLN A 40 -1.22 6.74 6.64
N PRO A 41 -1.49 7.98 6.17
CA PRO A 41 -0.44 8.97 6.03
C PRO A 41 0.23 9.22 7.39
N ASP A 42 1.55 9.42 7.37
CA ASP A 42 2.38 9.63 8.56
C ASP A 42 2.52 8.40 9.46
N SER A 43 2.39 7.18 8.91
CA SER A 43 2.67 5.94 9.65
C SER A 43 4.14 5.83 10.03
N THR A 44 4.43 5.36 11.24
CA THR A 44 5.82 5.07 11.64
C THR A 44 6.27 3.70 11.13
N THR A 45 7.59 3.46 11.11
CA THR A 45 8.14 2.13 10.77
C THR A 45 7.54 1.02 11.64
N ASN A 46 7.23 1.31 12.91
CA ASN A 46 6.66 0.33 13.83
C ASN A 46 5.19 0.02 13.49
N GLU A 47 4.39 1.05 13.21
CA GLU A 47 2.99 0.88 12.77
C GLU A 47 2.91 0.06 11.48
N LEU A 48 3.82 0.30 10.54
CA LEU A 48 3.92 -0.48 9.30
C LEU A 48 4.34 -1.93 9.55
N ALA A 49 5.20 -2.16 10.56
CA ALA A 49 5.65 -3.50 10.96
C ALA A 49 4.51 -4.30 11.56
N GLU A 50 3.74 -3.69 12.47
CA GLU A 50 2.58 -4.32 13.10
C GLU A 50 1.46 -4.56 12.09
N GLY A 51 1.18 -3.61 11.19
CA GLY A 51 0.15 -3.76 10.16
C GLY A 51 0.42 -4.86 9.13
N ILE A 52 1.68 -5.22 8.89
CA ILE A 52 2.09 -6.27 7.94
C ILE A 52 2.42 -7.59 8.66
N GLY A 53 2.74 -7.54 9.95
CA GLY A 53 3.21 -8.70 10.72
C GLY A 53 4.65 -9.09 10.42
N VAL A 54 5.52 -8.12 10.11
CA VAL A 54 6.97 -8.35 9.87
C VAL A 54 7.81 -7.47 10.78
N SER A 55 9.07 -7.84 11.01
CA SER A 55 9.95 -7.10 11.91
C SER A 55 10.25 -5.66 11.44
N ALA A 56 10.44 -4.74 12.39
CA ALA A 56 10.79 -3.35 12.12
C ALA A 56 12.08 -3.18 11.28
N ALA A 57 13.03 -4.11 11.39
CA ALA A 57 14.24 -4.15 10.55
C ALA A 57 13.89 -4.41 9.07
N THR A 58 12.99 -5.37 8.81
CA THR A 58 12.50 -5.68 7.46
C THR A 58 11.74 -4.50 6.86
N ILE A 59 10.86 -3.85 7.63
CA ILE A 59 10.19 -2.63 7.19
C ILE A 59 11.17 -1.50 6.94
N SER A 60 12.17 -1.28 7.82
CA SER A 60 13.19 -0.24 7.61
C SER A 60 13.93 -0.46 6.30
N HIS A 61 14.27 -1.72 5.97
CA HIS A 61 14.88 -2.05 4.69
C HIS A 61 13.95 -1.75 3.51
N HIS A 62 12.69 -2.17 3.56
CA HIS A 62 11.72 -1.91 2.49
C HIS A 62 11.41 -0.42 2.30
N THR A 63 11.25 0.32 3.39
CA THR A 63 11.04 1.78 3.37
C THR A 63 12.27 2.51 2.86
N ALA A 64 13.48 2.08 3.21
CA ALA A 64 14.71 2.64 2.65
C ALA A 64 14.78 2.48 1.12
N VAL A 65 14.40 1.30 0.60
CA VAL A 65 14.31 1.08 -0.87
C VAL A 65 13.25 1.96 -1.50
N LEU A 66 12.04 2.02 -0.92
CA LEU A 66 10.95 2.85 -1.44
C LEU A 66 11.28 4.34 -1.42
N ARG A 67 11.99 4.80 -0.36
CA ARG A 67 12.50 6.16 -0.22
C ARG A 67 13.56 6.45 -1.28
N SER A 68 14.46 5.50 -1.53
CA SER A 68 15.51 5.64 -2.57
C SER A 68 14.92 5.73 -3.97
N SER A 69 13.79 5.07 -4.22
CA SER A 69 13.03 5.20 -5.47
C SER A 69 12.13 6.46 -5.53
N GLY A 70 12.08 7.27 -4.48
CA GLY A 70 11.22 8.46 -4.43
C GLY A 70 9.72 8.17 -4.36
N LEU A 71 9.33 6.95 -3.94
CA LEU A 71 7.93 6.52 -3.83
C LEU A 71 7.31 6.87 -2.48
N ILE A 72 8.14 7.00 -1.45
CA ILE A 72 7.75 7.47 -0.13
C ILE A 72 8.67 8.59 0.32
N THR A 73 8.15 9.46 1.18
CA THR A 73 8.92 10.48 1.89
C THR A 73 8.90 10.21 3.38
N THR A 74 9.93 10.66 4.08
CA THR A 74 10.08 10.46 5.52
C THR A 74 10.20 11.81 6.19
N ARG A 75 9.28 12.12 7.09
CA ARG A 75 9.30 13.35 7.89
C ARG A 75 9.54 13.00 9.34
N ARG A 76 10.53 13.64 9.97
CA ARG A 76 10.77 13.50 11.41
C ARG A 76 9.93 14.54 12.14
N SER A 77 9.05 14.09 13.03
CA SER A 77 8.22 14.96 13.87
C SER A 77 8.34 14.53 15.33
N GLY A 78 8.77 15.44 16.21
CA GLY A 78 8.78 15.20 17.67
C GLY A 78 9.63 14.04 18.19
N GLY A 79 10.55 13.49 17.39
CA GLY A 79 11.37 12.32 17.75
C GLY A 79 11.00 11.04 17.00
N SER A 80 9.81 11.01 16.39
CA SER A 80 9.32 9.89 15.57
C SER A 80 9.56 10.12 14.08
N VAL A 81 9.81 9.04 13.35
CA VAL A 81 9.93 9.05 11.88
C VAL A 81 8.59 8.63 11.30
N HIS A 82 7.97 9.55 10.58
CA HIS A 82 6.70 9.36 9.90
C HIS A 82 6.95 9.16 8.41
N HIS A 83 6.38 8.11 7.85
CA HIS A 83 6.42 7.81 6.43
C HIS A 83 5.13 8.31 5.80
N SER A 84 5.27 9.10 4.74
CA SER A 84 4.16 9.63 3.97
C SER A 84 4.37 9.25 2.49
N LEU A 85 3.30 9.20 1.72
CA LEU A 85 3.42 8.97 0.28
C LEU A 85 4.11 10.15 -0.41
N ALA A 86 4.96 9.83 -1.38
CA ALA A 86 5.46 10.84 -2.31
C ALA A 86 4.53 10.91 -3.53
N VAL A 87 4.54 12.06 -4.22
CA VAL A 87 3.73 12.30 -5.43
C VAL A 87 3.85 11.16 -6.46
N PRO A 88 5.04 10.62 -6.79
CA PRO A 88 5.14 9.48 -7.71
C PRO A 88 4.45 8.22 -7.19
N GLY A 89 4.48 7.98 -5.88
CA GLY A 89 3.78 6.85 -5.24
C GLY A 89 2.25 7.02 -5.32
N GLU A 90 1.75 8.23 -5.12
CA GLU A 90 0.31 8.54 -5.26
C GLU A 90 -0.18 8.37 -6.69
N VAL A 91 0.61 8.81 -7.67
CA VAL A 91 0.32 8.63 -9.10
C VAL A 91 0.31 7.14 -9.48
N LEU A 92 1.22 6.34 -8.92
CA LEU A 92 1.26 4.90 -9.16
C LEU A 92 0.07 4.16 -8.54
N LEU A 93 -0.37 4.59 -7.36
CA LEU A 93 -1.55 4.04 -6.69
C LEU A 93 -2.85 4.42 -7.40
N SER A 94 -2.95 5.69 -7.80
CA SER A 94 -4.11 6.24 -8.52
C SER A 94 -4.19 5.72 -9.96
N GLY A 95 -3.05 5.64 -10.66
CA GLY A 95 -2.94 5.13 -12.03
C GLY A 95 -3.18 3.62 -12.17
N GLY A 96 -3.27 2.91 -11.04
CA GLY A 96 -3.65 1.51 -10.99
C GLY A 96 -5.15 1.23 -11.13
N GLY A 97 -5.98 2.28 -11.18
CA GLY A 97 -7.41 2.22 -11.42
C GLY A 97 -7.79 2.99 -12.68
N GLY A 98 -7.79 2.31 -13.83
CA GLY A 98 -8.48 2.77 -15.04
C GLY A 98 -8.03 4.11 -15.60
N ALA A 99 -6.90 4.13 -16.31
CA ALA A 99 -6.70 5.10 -17.38
C ALA A 99 -7.11 4.43 -18.70
N GLU A 100 -8.42 4.46 -19.02
CA GLU A 100 -8.84 4.49 -20.41
C GLU A 100 -8.75 5.96 -20.84
N PRO A 101 -7.77 6.40 -21.64
CA PRO A 101 -7.85 7.67 -22.31
C PRO A 101 -8.94 7.57 -23.38
N CYS A 102 -10.09 8.21 -23.17
CA CYS A 102 -11.06 8.46 -24.24
C CYS A 102 -10.34 9.16 -25.40
N THR A 103 -10.26 8.48 -26.54
CA THR A 103 -9.98 9.10 -27.84
C THR A 103 -11.23 8.92 -28.70
#